data_AF-A0AAU4SV96-F1
#
_entry.id   AF-A0AAU4SV96-F1
#
_cell.length_a   1.000
_cell.length_b   1.000
_cell.length_c   1.000
_cell.angle_alpha   90.00
_cell.angle_beta   90.00
_cell.angle_gamma   90.00
#
_symmetry.space_group_name_H-M   'P 1'
#
loop_
_entity.id
_entity.type
_entity.pdbx_description
1 polymer ?
#
loop_
_entity_poly.entity_id
_entity_poly.type
_entity_poly.pdbx_seq_one_letter_code
_entity_poly.pdbx_strand_id
1 'polypeptide(L)'
;MIRGEGADKSITGNEPLAPGDGDGRLGRAGEGSGSSSHFAVVISADGSAAVDGEPVPVMPGESVDISILDTLHGYARSRSAAVKAAISDPSAGYVAIIEVAPDGSSRLLERRQEGEPKAARSAGPLGLGVAGSGGTEADAIPQPAGRQVTPAHSPAPAAGESSRKKARPQSDDEYEAPSLLQRPLVIGAVGVAVAALAFGSVWALGDGGAGGGDKQEQAANAGNGIDRSPMDLRPAPSSSPSTNPSPSASLSPSASPSKSASASASPPPAPKPKPPAPSESEGNDEMPKGEVLFVNKKYGFCLDLPGTGKVTGNPQAHDGFCTPSTDNQEWLIHPASKGSGTRGADLYLIRNVKSGRCLEPTGQGSAQVTTPVDVAVCNASIKEDNQLWWFDKRPNGTYWVRNQKSSDLCLDVARTDTKTKYANATLFGCNTADDHEWSFRKS
;
A
#
# COMPACT_ATOMS: atom_id res chain seq x y z
N MET A 1 -50.94 -18.96 39.89
CA MET A 1 -52.27 -18.32 39.99
C MET A 1 -51.99 -16.82 40.07
N ILE A 2 -52.50 -15.90 39.24
CA ILE A 2 -53.58 -15.86 38.22
C ILE A 2 -52.98 -15.06 37.03
N ARG A 3 -52.90 -15.52 35.77
CA ARG A 3 -53.88 -15.73 34.67
C ARG A 3 -54.51 -14.45 34.07
N GLY A 4 -54.54 -14.35 32.73
CA GLY A 4 -54.90 -13.16 31.93
C GLY A 4 -53.73 -12.83 30.99
N GLU A 5 -53.68 -13.14 29.68
CA GLU A 5 -54.69 -13.29 28.60
C GLU A 5 -55.32 -11.97 28.12
N GLY A 6 -55.16 -11.68 26.81
CA GLY A 6 -55.64 -10.49 26.10
C GLY A 6 -54.50 -9.61 25.55
N ALA A 7 -54.45 -9.23 24.27
CA ALA A 7 -55.28 -9.64 23.14
C ALA A 7 -54.55 -9.42 21.79
N ASP A 8 -54.93 -10.16 20.75
CA ASP A 8 -54.48 -9.95 19.37
C ASP A 8 -54.90 -8.60 18.79
N LYS A 9 -54.09 -8.07 17.86
CA LYS A 9 -54.52 -7.17 16.79
C LYS A 9 -53.78 -7.47 15.49
N SER A 10 -54.34 -8.39 14.71
CA SER A 10 -54.02 -8.55 13.30
C SER A 10 -54.46 -7.31 12.51
N ILE A 11 -53.56 -6.79 11.66
CA ILE A 11 -53.88 -5.79 10.65
C ILE A 11 -53.79 -6.49 9.29
N THR A 12 -54.92 -6.52 8.58
CA THR A 12 -55.05 -7.18 7.27
C THR A 12 -54.96 -6.17 6.13
N GLY A 13 -54.23 -6.56 5.08
CA GLY A 13 -54.49 -6.09 3.71
C GLY A 13 -53.83 -4.77 3.29
N ASN A 14 -52.96 -4.86 2.28
CA ASN A 14 -53.18 -4.14 1.03
C ASN A 14 -52.56 -4.95 -0.12
N GLU A 15 -53.13 -4.83 -1.32
CA GLU A 15 -52.84 -5.71 -2.46
C GLU A 15 -51.53 -5.38 -3.19
N PRO A 16 -50.87 -6.39 -3.80
CA PRO A 16 -49.87 -6.16 -4.84
C PRO A 16 -50.57 -5.83 -6.17
N LEU A 17 -50.29 -4.65 -6.73
CA LEU A 17 -50.78 -4.31 -8.08
C LEU A 17 -50.11 -5.19 -9.14
N ALA A 18 -50.93 -5.80 -10.00
CA ALA A 18 -50.50 -6.66 -11.08
C ALA A 18 -49.81 -5.86 -12.22
N PRO A 19 -48.91 -6.48 -13.02
CA PRO A 19 -48.33 -5.84 -14.19
C PRO A 19 -49.38 -5.64 -15.29
N GLY A 20 -49.32 -4.52 -16.01
CA GLY A 20 -50.15 -4.27 -17.17
C GLY A 20 -49.48 -4.73 -18.46
N ASP A 21 -50.13 -5.62 -19.20
CA ASP A 21 -49.73 -5.95 -20.57
C ASP A 21 -49.87 -4.72 -21.49
N GLY A 22 -48.81 -4.44 -22.27
CA GLY A 22 -48.71 -3.29 -23.16
C GLY A 22 -48.16 -3.69 -24.52
N ASP A 23 -48.91 -4.52 -25.25
CA ASP A 23 -48.49 -5.07 -26.54
C ASP A 23 -48.57 -4.04 -27.68
N GLY A 24 -47.64 -4.16 -28.64
CA GLY A 24 -47.65 -3.45 -29.91
C GLY A 24 -46.69 -2.26 -30.03
N ARG A 25 -45.60 -2.43 -30.79
CA ARG A 25 -45.50 -1.93 -32.19
C ARG A 25 -44.07 -2.04 -32.76
N LEU A 26 -43.97 -2.85 -33.82
CA LEU A 26 -42.86 -2.96 -34.77
C LEU A 26 -42.04 -1.66 -34.99
N GLY A 27 -40.72 -1.71 -34.78
CA GLY A 27 -39.86 -0.54 -34.95
C GLY A 27 -38.36 -0.83 -35.05
N ARG A 28 -37.91 -1.22 -36.25
CA ARG A 28 -36.50 -1.10 -36.73
C ARG A 28 -35.41 -1.78 -35.89
N ALA A 29 -35.09 -3.03 -36.23
CA ALA A 29 -33.78 -3.59 -35.90
C ALA A 29 -32.69 -2.75 -36.59
N GLY A 30 -31.96 -1.95 -35.81
CA GLY A 30 -30.66 -1.43 -36.21
C GLY A 30 -29.59 -2.41 -35.73
N GLU A 31 -28.67 -2.81 -36.61
CA GLU A 31 -27.47 -3.53 -36.21
C GLU A 31 -26.60 -2.59 -35.36
N GLY A 32 -26.78 -2.67 -34.04
CA GLY A 32 -25.91 -1.98 -33.09
C GLY A 32 -24.52 -2.58 -33.17
N SER A 33 -23.62 -1.95 -33.94
CA SER A 33 -22.20 -2.23 -33.85
C SER A 33 -21.80 -2.15 -32.38
N GLY A 34 -21.38 -3.28 -31.82
CA GLY A 34 -20.96 -3.36 -30.43
C GLY A 34 -19.75 -2.48 -30.20
N SER A 35 -19.97 -1.24 -29.79
CA SER A 35 -18.92 -0.25 -29.56
C SER A 35 -17.91 -0.83 -28.59
N SER A 36 -16.73 -1.18 -29.11
CA SER A 36 -15.70 -1.88 -28.35
C SER A 36 -15.39 -1.10 -27.08
N SER A 37 -15.29 -1.79 -25.95
CA SER A 37 -14.94 -1.23 -24.64
C SER A 37 -13.45 -0.88 -24.53
N HIS A 38 -12.93 -0.26 -25.59
CA HIS A 38 -11.55 0.13 -25.82
C HIS A 38 -11.48 1.64 -25.96
N PHE A 39 -10.82 2.28 -25.01
CA PHE A 39 -10.49 3.71 -25.03
C PHE A 39 -9.10 3.92 -25.63
N ALA A 40 -8.92 4.97 -26.41
CA ALA A 40 -7.61 5.47 -26.82
C ALA A 40 -7.15 6.55 -25.84
N VAL A 41 -5.96 6.40 -25.26
CA VAL A 41 -5.38 7.38 -24.35
C VAL A 41 -4.08 7.89 -24.95
N VAL A 42 -3.93 9.21 -25.02
CA VAL A 42 -2.71 9.84 -25.56
C VAL A 42 -2.11 10.72 -24.48
N ILE A 43 -0.82 10.51 -24.20
CA ILE A 43 0.00 11.37 -23.35
C ILE A 43 0.84 12.26 -24.25
N SER A 44 0.70 13.57 -24.09
CA SER A 44 1.37 14.59 -24.88
C SER A 44 2.75 14.93 -24.31
N ALA A 45 3.62 15.52 -25.14
CA ALA A 45 4.98 15.89 -24.75
C ALA A 45 5.07 17.02 -23.69
N ASP A 46 3.95 17.70 -23.39
CA ASP A 46 3.83 18.66 -22.29
C ASP A 46 3.33 18.03 -20.97
N GLY A 47 3.09 16.71 -20.95
CA GLY A 47 2.51 16.01 -19.81
C GLY A 47 0.98 16.10 -19.71
N SER A 48 0.29 16.74 -20.67
CA SER A 48 -1.17 16.62 -20.74
C SER A 48 -1.59 15.24 -21.24
N ALA A 49 -2.78 14.77 -20.86
CA ALA A 49 -3.34 13.52 -21.37
C ALA A 49 -4.79 13.71 -21.83
N ALA A 50 -5.23 12.87 -22.76
CA ALA A 50 -6.61 12.81 -23.22
C ALA A 50 -7.09 11.36 -23.39
N VAL A 51 -8.37 11.11 -23.09
CA VAL A 51 -9.06 9.82 -23.27
C VAL A 51 -10.14 10.01 -24.34
N ASP A 52 -10.06 9.24 -25.43
CA ASP A 52 -10.87 9.38 -26.66
C ASP A 52 -10.91 10.82 -27.25
N GLY A 53 -9.91 11.64 -26.90
CA GLY A 53 -9.80 13.05 -27.28
C GLY A 53 -10.33 14.05 -26.25
N GLU A 54 -11.00 13.60 -25.18
CA GLU A 54 -11.40 14.46 -24.06
C GLU A 54 -10.22 14.63 -23.07
N PRO A 55 -9.85 15.86 -22.68
CA PRO A 55 -8.69 16.10 -21.82
C PRO A 55 -8.91 15.59 -20.39
N VAL A 56 -7.92 14.88 -19.85
CA VAL A 56 -7.90 14.38 -18.47
C VAL A 56 -7.62 15.54 -17.50
N PRO A 57 -8.48 15.78 -16.49
CA PRO A 57 -8.22 16.80 -15.48
C PRO A 57 -7.17 16.31 -14.48
N VAL A 58 -5.92 16.75 -14.62
CA VAL A 58 -4.83 16.47 -13.67
C VAL A 58 -4.85 17.50 -12.54
N MET A 59 -4.93 17.04 -11.28
CA MET A 59 -4.91 17.92 -10.11
C MET A 59 -3.49 18.43 -9.78
N PRO A 60 -3.33 19.66 -9.24
CA PRO A 60 -2.01 20.18 -8.88
C PRO A 60 -1.26 19.31 -7.86
N GLY A 61 -0.16 18.69 -8.31
CA GLY A 61 0.66 17.77 -7.50
C GLY A 61 0.28 16.29 -7.60
N GLU A 62 -0.69 15.94 -8.45
CA GLU A 62 -1.01 14.57 -8.85
C GLU A 62 -0.18 14.18 -10.09
N SER A 63 0.03 12.88 -10.34
CA SER A 63 0.66 12.41 -11.59
C SER A 63 -0.39 12.09 -12.64
N VAL A 64 -0.02 12.31 -13.91
CA VAL A 64 -0.86 12.08 -15.09
C VAL A 64 -1.39 10.65 -15.14
N ASP A 65 -0.56 9.66 -14.76
CA ASP A 65 -0.93 8.24 -14.70
C ASP A 65 -2.08 7.98 -13.73
N ILE A 66 -2.11 8.65 -12.57
CA ILE A 66 -3.18 8.51 -11.58
C ILE A 66 -4.47 9.09 -12.14
N SER A 67 -4.43 10.31 -12.69
CA SER A 67 -5.63 10.95 -13.27
C SER A 67 -6.20 10.17 -14.46
N ILE A 68 -5.34 9.51 -15.27
CA ILE A 68 -5.76 8.57 -16.32
C ILE A 68 -6.47 7.35 -15.71
N LEU A 69 -5.87 6.71 -14.69
CA LEU A 69 -6.43 5.52 -14.07
C LEU A 69 -7.76 5.80 -13.36
N ASP A 70 -7.88 6.92 -12.64
CA ASP A 70 -9.12 7.36 -12.00
C ASP A 70 -10.22 7.67 -13.03
N THR A 71 -9.86 8.29 -14.15
CA THR A 71 -10.78 8.54 -15.27
C THR A 71 -11.30 7.22 -15.87
N LEU A 72 -10.40 6.27 -16.14
CA LEU A 72 -10.75 4.93 -16.65
C LEU A 72 -11.54 4.11 -15.62
N HIS A 73 -11.26 4.26 -14.32
CA HIS A 73 -12.04 3.64 -13.25
C HIS A 73 -13.44 4.25 -13.14
N GLY A 74 -13.58 5.56 -13.35
CA GLY A 74 -14.88 6.23 -13.52
C GLY A 74 -15.68 5.63 -14.66
N TYR A 75 -15.06 5.42 -15.82
CA TYR A 75 -15.69 4.72 -16.94
C TYR A 75 -16.07 3.27 -16.60
N ALA A 76 -15.19 2.49 -15.95
CA ALA A 76 -15.48 1.12 -15.53
C ALA A 76 -16.67 1.04 -14.56
N ARG A 77 -16.70 1.92 -13.55
CA ARG A 77 -17.83 2.05 -12.61
C ARG A 77 -19.13 2.42 -13.33
N SER A 78 -19.10 3.41 -14.22
CA SER A 78 -20.30 3.84 -14.98
C SER A 78 -20.91 2.72 -15.84
N ARG A 79 -20.07 1.79 -16.35
CA ARG A 79 -20.48 0.66 -17.19
C ARG A 79 -20.70 -0.64 -16.39
N SER A 80 -20.40 -0.66 -15.10
CA SER A 80 -20.38 -1.86 -14.24
C SER A 80 -19.58 -3.04 -14.83
N ALA A 81 -18.55 -2.74 -15.63
CA ALA A 81 -17.74 -3.71 -16.37
C ALA A 81 -16.32 -3.20 -16.55
N ALA A 82 -15.36 -4.12 -16.70
CA ALA A 82 -13.97 -3.74 -16.95
C ALA A 82 -13.80 -3.07 -18.32
N VAL A 83 -12.99 -2.02 -18.38
CA VAL A 83 -12.66 -1.27 -19.60
C VAL A 83 -11.22 -1.54 -20.02
N LYS A 84 -10.96 -1.54 -21.33
CA LYS A 84 -9.60 -1.60 -21.87
C LYS A 84 -9.19 -0.23 -22.38
N ALA A 85 -7.92 0.09 -22.23
CA ALA A 85 -7.35 1.33 -22.74
C ALA A 85 -6.01 1.05 -23.44
N ALA A 86 -5.79 1.68 -24.58
CA ALA A 86 -4.50 1.72 -25.25
C ALA A 86 -3.88 3.10 -24.99
N ILE A 87 -2.91 3.15 -24.06
CA ILE A 87 -2.13 4.35 -23.74
C ILE A 87 -0.97 4.45 -24.72
N SER A 88 -0.89 5.54 -25.45
CA SER A 88 0.24 5.92 -26.30
C SER A 88 0.96 7.12 -25.69
N ASP A 89 2.28 7.00 -25.55
CA ASP A 89 3.19 8.11 -25.27
C ASP A 89 4.15 8.24 -26.48
N PRO A 90 3.87 9.17 -27.42
CA PRO A 90 4.74 9.40 -28.57
C PRO A 90 6.11 10.01 -28.21
N SER A 91 6.26 10.54 -27.00
CA SER A 91 7.49 11.18 -26.52
C SER A 91 8.49 10.15 -26.01
N ALA A 92 8.00 9.12 -25.30
CA ALA A 92 8.77 7.97 -24.86
C ALA A 92 8.77 6.80 -25.87
N GLY A 93 7.94 6.88 -26.93
CA GLY A 93 7.89 5.90 -28.01
C GLY A 93 7.37 4.54 -27.54
N TYR A 94 6.24 4.49 -26.83
CA TYR A 94 5.61 3.22 -26.45
C TYR A 94 4.09 3.27 -26.48
N VAL A 95 3.50 2.07 -26.61
CA VAL A 95 2.06 1.83 -26.46
C VAL A 95 1.84 0.73 -25.43
N ALA A 96 1.04 1.00 -24.41
CA ALA A 96 0.63 0.06 -23.37
C ALA A 96 -0.88 -0.23 -23.48
N ILE A 97 -1.26 -1.49 -23.44
CA ILE A 97 -2.67 -1.90 -23.32
C ILE A 97 -2.91 -2.27 -21.86
N ILE A 98 -3.80 -1.54 -21.19
CA ILE A 98 -4.25 -1.84 -19.83
C ILE A 98 -5.72 -2.25 -19.81
N GLU A 99 -6.14 -2.85 -18.71
CA GLU A 99 -7.54 -3.09 -18.37
C GLU A 99 -7.80 -2.62 -16.92
N VAL A 100 -8.90 -1.89 -16.70
CA VAL A 100 -9.29 -1.32 -15.41
C VAL A 100 -10.69 -1.83 -15.06
N ALA A 101 -10.86 -2.39 -13.86
CA ALA A 101 -12.10 -2.98 -13.39
C ALA A 101 -12.93 -2.01 -12.52
N PRO A 102 -14.24 -2.25 -12.31
CA PRO A 102 -15.10 -1.35 -11.53
C PRO A 102 -14.72 -1.21 -10.05
N ASP A 103 -13.93 -2.13 -9.50
CA ASP A 103 -13.39 -2.08 -8.13
C ASP A 103 -12.17 -1.16 -7.99
N GLY A 104 -11.55 -0.75 -9.10
CA GLY A 104 -10.34 0.08 -9.13
C GLY A 104 -9.05 -0.72 -9.33
N SER A 105 -9.14 -2.05 -9.39
CA SER A 105 -8.00 -2.88 -9.80
C SER A 105 -7.68 -2.63 -11.27
N SER A 106 -6.38 -2.59 -11.59
CA SER A 106 -5.89 -2.41 -12.96
C SER A 106 -4.81 -3.43 -13.28
N ARG A 107 -4.71 -3.79 -14.57
CA ARG A 107 -3.72 -4.75 -15.07
C ARG A 107 -3.15 -4.32 -16.42
N LEU A 108 -1.83 -4.41 -16.55
CA LEU A 108 -1.14 -4.26 -17.83
C LEU A 108 -1.30 -5.57 -18.63
N LEU A 109 -1.95 -5.49 -19.79
CA LEU A 109 -2.16 -6.63 -20.69
C LEU A 109 -1.02 -6.78 -21.71
N GLU A 110 -0.52 -5.68 -22.25
CA GLU A 110 0.59 -5.66 -23.21
C GLU A 110 1.37 -4.35 -23.11
N ARG A 111 2.68 -4.38 -23.39
CA ARG A 111 3.52 -3.19 -23.62
C ARG A 111 4.36 -3.41 -24.87
N ARG A 112 4.31 -2.48 -25.81
CA ARG A 112 5.15 -2.45 -27.02
C ARG A 112 5.95 -1.16 -27.04
N GLN A 113 7.24 -1.25 -27.34
CA GLN A 113 8.07 -0.08 -27.62
C GLN A 113 8.06 0.17 -29.13
N GLU A 114 7.65 1.37 -29.54
CA GLU A 114 7.52 1.79 -30.93
C GLU A 114 8.90 2.24 -31.45
N GLY A 115 9.78 1.25 -31.61
CA GLY A 115 11.18 1.46 -32.00
C GLY A 115 12.01 0.18 -32.12
N GLU A 116 11.62 -0.93 -31.46
CA GLU A 116 12.25 -2.21 -31.76
C GLU A 116 11.87 -2.69 -33.17
N PRO A 117 12.84 -2.89 -34.08
CA PRO A 117 12.55 -3.47 -35.38
C PRO A 117 12.07 -4.91 -35.16
N LYS A 118 10.79 -5.16 -35.47
CA LYS A 118 10.08 -6.44 -35.25
C LYS A 118 10.83 -7.60 -35.89
N ALA A 119 11.75 -8.21 -35.13
CA ALA A 119 12.75 -9.13 -35.64
C ALA A 119 12.07 -10.27 -36.40
N ALA A 120 12.35 -10.34 -37.71
CA ALA A 120 11.70 -11.30 -38.58
C ALA A 120 11.97 -12.71 -38.05
N ARG A 121 10.92 -13.40 -37.60
CA ARG A 121 11.01 -14.82 -37.22
C ARG A 121 11.48 -15.60 -38.43
N SER A 122 12.77 -15.95 -38.43
CA SER A 122 13.42 -16.65 -39.53
C SER A 122 12.65 -17.95 -39.81
N ALA A 123 12.08 -18.05 -41.02
CA ALA A 123 11.45 -19.27 -41.46
C ALA A 123 12.53 -20.36 -41.60
N GLY A 124 12.24 -21.57 -41.11
CA GLY A 124 13.17 -22.69 -41.25
C GLY A 124 13.46 -23.01 -42.73
N PRO A 125 14.66 -23.52 -43.04
CA PRO A 125 15.07 -23.76 -44.42
C PRO A 125 14.22 -24.85 -45.09
N LEU A 126 13.68 -24.57 -46.28
CA LEU A 126 12.99 -25.54 -47.11
C LEU A 126 13.87 -26.05 -48.25
N GLY A 127 13.56 -27.29 -48.65
CA GLY A 127 14.31 -28.14 -49.56
C GLY A 127 14.63 -27.59 -50.95
N LEU A 128 15.60 -28.26 -51.58
CA LEU A 128 15.97 -28.08 -52.98
C LEU A 128 14.77 -28.32 -53.91
N GLY A 129 14.62 -27.49 -54.96
CA GLY A 129 13.36 -27.38 -55.70
C GLY A 129 13.39 -27.05 -57.20
N VAL A 130 14.46 -27.42 -57.93
CA VAL A 130 14.49 -27.52 -59.42
C VAL A 130 14.35 -26.20 -60.22
N ALA A 131 14.91 -26.19 -61.44
CA ALA A 131 15.02 -25.01 -62.31
C ALA A 131 13.80 -24.77 -63.23
N GLY A 132 13.62 -23.50 -63.63
CA GLY A 132 12.79 -23.04 -64.75
C GLY A 132 13.49 -21.87 -65.45
N SER A 133 13.23 -21.65 -66.75
CA SER A 133 14.03 -20.75 -67.60
C SER A 133 13.18 -19.81 -68.47
N GLY A 134 13.78 -18.68 -68.86
CA GLY A 134 13.13 -17.55 -69.56
C GLY A 134 12.54 -16.53 -68.57
N GLY A 135 12.57 -15.23 -68.84
CA GLY A 135 13.01 -14.50 -70.03
C GLY A 135 12.11 -13.28 -70.26
N THR A 136 12.57 -12.26 -71.00
CA THR A 136 11.85 -10.98 -71.28
C THR A 136 11.48 -10.15 -70.03
N GLU A 137 11.37 -8.82 -70.05
CA GLU A 137 11.83 -7.77 -70.98
C GLU A 137 12.10 -6.50 -70.15
N ALA A 138 12.79 -5.50 -70.72
CA ALA A 138 13.02 -4.24 -70.03
C ALA A 138 11.92 -3.23 -70.37
N ASP A 139 11.39 -2.50 -69.39
CA ASP A 139 10.76 -1.21 -69.63
C ASP A 139 10.96 -0.26 -68.44
N ALA A 140 11.03 1.05 -68.72
CA ALA A 140 11.41 2.07 -67.74
C ALA A 140 10.55 3.32 -67.89
N ILE A 141 9.86 3.72 -66.81
CA ILE A 141 8.97 4.88 -66.76
C ILE A 141 9.44 5.86 -65.66
N PRO A 142 9.51 7.18 -65.91
CA PRO A 142 10.40 8.08 -65.17
C PRO A 142 9.78 8.77 -63.94
N GLN A 143 10.65 9.37 -63.13
CA GLN A 143 10.29 10.28 -62.05
C GLN A 143 9.73 11.62 -62.60
N PRO A 144 8.60 12.15 -62.06
CA PRO A 144 8.21 13.54 -62.28
C PRO A 144 8.95 14.47 -61.30
N ALA A 145 9.62 15.50 -61.83
CA ALA A 145 10.32 16.50 -61.01
C ALA A 145 9.42 17.71 -60.67
N GLY A 146 9.46 18.16 -59.42
CA GLY A 146 8.82 19.39 -58.96
C GLY A 146 8.72 19.45 -57.43
N ARG A 147 8.70 20.62 -56.79
CA ARG A 147 8.88 21.99 -57.28
C ARG A 147 9.31 22.85 -56.09
N GLN A 148 10.54 23.33 -56.05
CA GLN A 148 10.98 24.23 -54.96
C GLN A 148 10.22 25.55 -55.03
N VAL A 149 9.73 26.02 -53.88
CA VAL A 149 9.08 27.32 -53.70
C VAL A 149 9.91 28.13 -52.70
N THR A 150 10.39 29.29 -53.12
CA THR A 150 11.13 30.23 -52.28
C THR A 150 10.18 31.18 -51.54
N PRO A 151 10.35 31.40 -50.23
CA PRO A 151 9.69 32.51 -49.53
C PRO A 151 10.33 33.84 -49.92
N ALA A 152 9.52 34.82 -50.33
CA ALA A 152 10.00 36.16 -50.68
C ALA A 152 10.22 37.05 -49.45
N HIS A 153 11.24 37.92 -49.50
CA HIS A 153 11.40 39.01 -48.53
C HIS A 153 10.39 40.14 -48.80
N SER A 154 9.89 40.79 -47.75
CA SER A 154 9.29 42.13 -47.79
C SER A 154 9.34 42.79 -46.40
N PRO A 155 9.26 44.14 -46.30
CA PRO A 155 10.11 44.87 -45.36
C PRO A 155 9.40 45.47 -44.13
N ALA A 156 10.20 46.03 -43.23
CA ALA A 156 9.77 46.82 -42.07
C ALA A 156 9.33 48.25 -42.46
N PRO A 157 8.48 48.89 -41.63
CA PRO A 157 8.36 50.35 -41.49
C PRO A 157 9.21 50.87 -40.30
N ALA A 158 9.45 52.18 -40.25
CA ALA A 158 10.35 52.82 -39.29
C ALA A 158 9.67 53.77 -38.29
N ALA A 159 10.35 53.96 -37.15
CA ALA A 159 10.41 55.14 -36.25
C ALA A 159 9.19 56.07 -36.07
N GLY A 160 8.83 56.30 -34.79
CA GLY A 160 8.04 57.44 -34.34
C GLY A 160 8.25 57.72 -32.86
N GLU A 161 8.82 58.88 -32.51
CA GLU A 161 9.11 59.29 -31.13
C GLU A 161 7.93 60.02 -30.46
N SER A 162 7.72 59.84 -29.15
CA SER A 162 8.16 60.87 -28.16
C SER A 162 7.51 60.77 -26.75
N SER A 163 8.29 61.25 -25.77
CA SER A 163 7.84 61.98 -24.56
C SER A 163 7.00 61.31 -23.43
N ARG A 164 7.72 60.95 -22.36
CA ARG A 164 7.42 61.22 -20.93
C ARG A 164 6.14 60.66 -20.27
N LYS A 165 6.33 59.80 -19.24
CA LYS A 165 5.90 60.08 -17.83
C LYS A 165 6.44 59.10 -16.77
N LYS A 166 7.08 59.68 -15.74
CA LYS A 166 7.17 59.29 -14.31
C LYS A 166 7.05 57.81 -13.87
N ALA A 167 8.21 57.21 -13.61
CA ALA A 167 8.62 56.54 -12.35
C ALA A 167 7.57 55.89 -11.41
N ARG A 168 7.72 54.57 -11.20
CA ARG A 168 7.63 53.86 -9.89
C ARG A 168 8.41 52.50 -9.95
N PRO A 169 8.52 51.69 -8.88
CA PRO A 169 9.82 51.16 -8.44
C PRO A 169 10.24 49.81 -9.06
N GLN A 170 11.49 49.43 -8.76
CA GLN A 170 12.13 48.16 -9.16
C GLN A 170 11.43 46.93 -8.59
N SER A 171 11.50 45.85 -9.36
CA SER A 171 11.33 44.45 -8.94
C SER A 171 12.47 43.62 -9.54
N ASP A 172 12.56 42.36 -9.10
CA ASP A 172 13.23 41.24 -9.77
C ASP A 172 14.78 41.26 -9.83
N ASP A 173 15.40 40.71 -8.78
CA ASP A 173 16.80 40.25 -8.80
C ASP A 173 16.94 38.99 -9.68
N GLU A 174 17.35 39.24 -10.93
CA GLU A 174 18.19 38.41 -11.81
C GLU A 174 18.54 36.98 -11.33
N TYR A 175 17.76 35.98 -11.76
CA TYR A 175 18.14 34.55 -11.64
C TYR A 175 18.55 33.99 -13.01
N GLU A 176 19.85 33.92 -13.27
CA GLU A 176 20.39 33.20 -14.44
C GLU A 176 20.23 31.68 -14.25
N ALA A 177 19.56 31.02 -15.20
CA ALA A 177 19.43 29.57 -15.21
C ALA A 177 20.70 28.91 -15.83
N PRO A 178 21.42 28.05 -15.09
CA PRO A 178 22.62 27.41 -15.62
C PRO A 178 22.30 26.34 -16.67
N SER A 179 22.85 26.51 -17.87
CA SER A 179 22.69 25.60 -19.01
C SER A 179 23.23 24.18 -18.73
N LEU A 180 22.34 23.19 -18.61
CA LEU A 180 22.68 21.79 -18.31
C LEU A 180 22.67 20.84 -19.53
N LEU A 181 22.98 21.34 -20.73
CA LEU A 181 23.28 20.50 -21.89
C LEU A 181 24.77 20.11 -21.92
N GLN A 182 25.13 19.03 -21.21
CA GLN A 182 26.21 18.06 -21.57
C GLN A 182 26.53 17.07 -20.43
N ARG A 183 26.17 15.79 -20.59
CA ARG A 183 27.06 14.60 -20.40
C ARG A 183 26.33 13.28 -20.76
N PRO A 184 27.06 12.18 -21.04
CA PRO A 184 26.55 11.11 -21.91
C PRO A 184 25.78 9.99 -21.21
N LEU A 185 24.96 9.30 -22.00
CA LEU A 185 24.31 8.03 -21.65
C LEU A 185 25.35 6.94 -21.33
N VAL A 186 25.16 6.25 -20.21
CA VAL A 186 25.78 4.96 -19.92
C VAL A 186 24.68 3.91 -19.94
N ILE A 187 24.62 3.11 -21.02
CA ILE A 187 23.60 2.06 -21.18
C ILE A 187 24.03 0.83 -20.36
N GLY A 188 23.46 0.69 -19.17
CA GLY A 188 23.65 -0.49 -18.31
C GLY A 188 22.68 -1.60 -18.67
N ALA A 189 23.19 -2.72 -19.19
CA ALA A 189 22.37 -3.89 -19.51
C ALA A 189 21.94 -4.64 -18.24
N VAL A 190 20.63 -4.80 -18.01
CA VAL A 190 20.07 -5.57 -16.89
C VAL A 190 19.81 -7.01 -17.36
N GLY A 191 20.63 -7.95 -16.87
CA GLY A 191 20.46 -9.38 -17.16
C GLY A 191 19.39 -10.03 -16.28
N VAL A 192 18.32 -10.54 -16.89
CA VAL A 192 17.27 -11.30 -16.17
C VAL A 192 17.68 -12.76 -16.03
N ALA A 193 17.93 -13.21 -14.79
CA ALA A 193 18.22 -14.60 -14.48
C ALA A 193 16.93 -15.38 -14.15
N VAL A 194 16.52 -16.29 -15.02
CA VAL A 194 15.35 -17.15 -14.81
C VAL A 194 15.79 -18.48 -14.18
N ALA A 195 15.41 -18.72 -12.93
CA ALA A 195 15.68 -19.98 -12.23
C ALA A 195 14.52 -20.98 -12.42
N ALA A 196 14.73 -22.00 -13.24
CA ALA A 196 13.77 -23.10 -13.42
C ALA A 196 14.02 -24.21 -12.38
N LEU A 197 13.13 -24.34 -11.39
CA LEU A 197 13.16 -25.44 -10.41
C LEU A 197 12.29 -26.61 -10.88
N ALA A 198 12.95 -27.67 -11.37
CA ALA A 198 12.29 -28.93 -11.70
C ALA A 198 12.23 -29.84 -10.46
N PHE A 199 11.06 -29.93 -9.81
CA PHE A 199 10.82 -30.93 -8.77
C PHE A 199 10.46 -32.28 -9.40
N GLY A 200 11.44 -33.19 -9.42
CA GLY A 200 11.26 -34.56 -9.91
C GLY A 200 10.50 -35.42 -8.89
N SER A 201 9.36 -35.97 -9.30
CA SER A 201 8.61 -36.96 -8.51
C SER A 201 9.33 -38.32 -8.51
N VAL A 202 9.70 -38.84 -7.33
CA VAL A 202 10.19 -40.21 -7.17
C VAL A 202 9.17 -41.03 -6.39
N TRP A 203 8.55 -41.99 -7.07
CA TRP A 203 7.76 -43.06 -6.44
C TRP A 203 8.63 -44.31 -6.27
N ALA A 204 8.73 -44.82 -5.05
CA ALA A 204 9.06 -46.20 -4.73
C ALA A 204 8.31 -46.54 -3.44
N LEU A 205 7.20 -47.28 -3.49
CA LEU A 205 7.09 -48.75 -3.65
C LEU A 205 7.86 -49.53 -2.57
N GLY A 206 7.08 -50.23 -1.75
CA GLY A 206 7.53 -51.09 -0.67
C GLY A 206 6.33 -51.66 0.08
N ASP A 207 5.88 -52.86 -0.33
CA ASP A 207 5.01 -53.71 0.48
C ASP A 207 5.67 -53.97 1.87
N GLY A 208 4.94 -54.26 2.95
CA GLY A 208 3.56 -54.72 3.06
C GLY A 208 3.53 -55.97 3.94
N GLY A 209 2.62 -56.05 4.90
CA GLY A 209 2.61 -57.15 5.87
C GLY A 209 1.42 -57.11 6.81
N ALA A 210 0.69 -58.22 6.90
CA ALA A 210 -0.49 -58.36 7.75
C ALA A 210 -0.14 -58.99 9.11
N GLY A 211 -0.92 -58.66 10.14
CA GLY A 211 -0.84 -59.30 11.46
C GLY A 211 -1.75 -58.61 12.48
N GLY A 212 -2.83 -59.27 12.89
CA GLY A 212 -3.69 -58.82 13.98
C GLY A 212 -3.30 -59.49 15.31
N GLY A 213 -3.68 -58.87 16.44
CA GLY A 213 -3.50 -59.44 17.77
C GLY A 213 -4.02 -58.51 18.88
N ASP A 214 -4.90 -59.02 19.75
CA ASP A 214 -5.46 -58.29 20.90
C ASP A 214 -4.56 -58.36 22.14
N LYS A 215 -4.70 -57.36 23.04
CA LYS A 215 -4.22 -57.34 24.44
C LYS A 215 -2.68 -57.29 24.57
N GLN A 216 -2.07 -56.87 25.68
CA GLN A 216 -2.55 -56.71 27.06
C GLN A 216 -1.81 -55.56 27.79
N GLU A 217 -2.25 -55.20 29.00
CA GLU A 217 -1.55 -54.27 29.90
C GLU A 217 -0.29 -54.88 30.57
N GLN A 218 0.40 -54.02 31.34
CA GLN A 218 1.33 -54.33 32.45
C GLN A 218 2.78 -54.76 32.13
N ALA A 219 3.65 -53.75 32.17
CA ALA A 219 4.66 -53.54 33.23
C ALA A 219 5.74 -54.61 33.57
N ALA A 220 6.97 -54.07 33.67
CA ALA A 220 8.03 -54.41 34.64
C ALA A 220 9.04 -55.56 34.37
N ASN A 221 10.31 -55.10 34.31
CA ASN A 221 11.52 -55.67 34.94
C ASN A 221 12.31 -56.87 34.35
N ALA A 222 13.58 -56.55 34.04
CA ALA A 222 14.82 -57.18 34.50
C ALA A 222 15.23 -58.62 34.06
N GLY A 223 16.51 -58.73 33.68
CA GLY A 223 17.24 -59.96 33.32
C GLY A 223 18.25 -59.65 32.20
N ASN A 224 19.52 -59.32 32.48
CA ASN A 224 20.65 -60.22 32.78
C ASN A 224 20.69 -61.48 31.89
N GLY A 225 21.75 -61.76 31.10
CA GLY A 225 23.01 -61.03 30.84
C GLY A 225 24.12 -61.98 30.35
N ILE A 226 25.37 -61.48 30.23
CA ILE A 226 26.62 -62.25 29.94
C ILE A 226 26.70 -62.70 28.45
N ASP A 227 27.83 -62.72 27.70
CA ASP A 227 29.26 -62.76 28.03
C ASP A 227 30.19 -61.91 27.10
N ARG A 228 31.47 -61.75 27.52
CA ARG A 228 32.70 -61.43 26.73
C ARG A 228 32.86 -60.08 26.00
N SER A 229 33.51 -59.14 26.71
CA SER A 229 34.63 -58.34 26.16
C SER A 229 35.97 -59.14 26.24
N PRO A 230 37.18 -58.57 25.98
CA PRO A 230 37.87 -57.84 27.07
C PRO A 230 38.96 -56.79 26.69
N MET A 231 39.35 -55.96 27.70
CA MET A 231 40.60 -55.17 27.86
C MET A 231 40.89 -54.00 26.90
N ASP A 232 41.56 -52.89 27.27
CA ASP A 232 41.68 -52.01 28.48
C ASP A 232 42.43 -50.72 27.97
N LEU A 233 42.74 -49.60 28.65
CA LEU A 233 42.82 -49.12 30.04
C LEU A 233 42.04 -47.75 30.12
N ARG A 234 41.70 -47.07 31.24
CA ARG A 234 42.15 -46.99 32.66
C ARG A 234 43.44 -46.15 32.90
N PRO A 235 43.60 -45.39 34.03
CA PRO A 235 42.67 -44.88 35.07
C PRO A 235 42.32 -43.36 34.87
N ALA A 236 41.35 -42.68 35.52
CA ALA A 236 40.66 -42.72 36.84
C ALA A 236 41.31 -41.81 37.94
N PRO A 237 40.65 -41.51 39.09
CA PRO A 237 39.50 -40.58 39.23
C PRO A 237 39.55 -39.67 40.51
N SER A 238 38.55 -38.78 40.74
CA SER A 238 38.07 -38.47 42.13
C SER A 238 36.69 -37.77 42.26
N SER A 239 35.72 -38.51 42.81
CA SER A 239 34.88 -38.20 43.99
C SER A 239 34.32 -36.80 44.34
N SER A 240 33.07 -36.53 43.92
CA SER A 240 31.88 -36.30 44.79
C SER A 240 31.88 -35.13 45.86
N PRO A 241 30.95 -35.01 46.86
CA PRO A 241 30.14 -33.78 46.99
C PRO A 241 30.05 -33.14 48.40
N SER A 242 29.32 -32.01 48.56
CA SER A 242 28.72 -31.56 49.85
C SER A 242 27.70 -30.42 49.69
N THR A 243 27.01 -30.07 50.80
CA THR A 243 25.82 -29.18 50.84
C THR A 243 25.87 -28.17 51.99
N ASN A 244 25.13 -27.05 51.86
CA ASN A 244 24.67 -26.14 52.94
C ASN A 244 25.76 -25.39 53.78
N PRO A 245 25.39 -24.44 54.67
CA PRO A 245 24.24 -23.51 54.70
C PRO A 245 24.66 -22.02 54.94
N SER A 246 23.68 -21.13 55.19
CA SER A 246 23.86 -19.73 55.67
C SER A 246 24.35 -19.65 57.14
N PRO A 247 24.91 -18.50 57.62
CA PRO A 247 24.05 -17.60 58.44
C PRO A 247 24.41 -16.09 58.50
N SER A 248 23.42 -15.26 58.91
CA SER A 248 23.50 -14.09 59.84
C SER A 248 24.34 -12.82 59.53
N ALA A 249 24.03 -11.62 60.08
CA ALA A 249 22.80 -11.05 60.67
C ALA A 249 22.99 -9.54 61.04
N SER A 250 21.88 -8.83 61.27
CA SER A 250 21.76 -7.55 62.04
C SER A 250 22.44 -6.28 61.45
N LEU A 251 22.05 -5.03 61.79
CA LEU A 251 21.31 -4.51 62.97
C LEU A 251 20.07 -3.64 62.63
N SER A 252 19.33 -3.27 63.68
CA SER A 252 18.17 -2.36 63.76
C SER A 252 18.37 -1.43 65.00
N PRO A 253 17.43 -0.58 65.51
CA PRO A 253 16.15 -0.07 64.99
C PRO A 253 15.91 1.46 65.27
N SER A 254 14.67 1.93 65.01
CA SER A 254 13.89 2.92 65.82
C SER A 254 14.27 4.42 65.89
N ALA A 255 13.33 5.30 65.52
CA ALA A 255 12.52 6.08 66.50
C ALA A 255 11.50 7.05 65.84
N SER A 256 10.33 7.21 66.46
CA SER A 256 9.32 8.27 66.23
C SER A 256 8.60 8.52 67.57
N PRO A 257 8.10 9.74 67.91
CA PRO A 257 6.64 9.98 67.79
C PRO A 257 6.16 11.46 67.71
N SER A 258 4.86 11.66 67.35
CA SER A 258 3.84 12.59 67.95
C SER A 258 4.17 14.08 68.26
N LYS A 259 3.26 15.09 68.19
CA LYS A 259 1.80 15.27 67.91
C LYS A 259 1.59 16.80 67.58
N SER A 260 0.42 17.47 67.51
CA SER A 260 -0.97 17.28 68.01
C SER A 260 -2.02 18.09 67.19
N ALA A 261 -3.23 18.27 67.74
CA ALA A 261 -4.34 19.14 67.27
C ALA A 261 -4.10 20.65 67.59
N SER A 262 -4.93 21.65 67.21
CA SER A 262 -6.36 21.72 66.78
C SER A 262 -6.63 23.07 66.03
N ALA A 263 -7.81 23.52 65.57
CA ALA A 263 -9.22 23.12 65.74
C ALA A 263 -10.18 23.60 64.60
N SER A 264 -11.34 22.92 64.49
CA SER A 264 -12.69 23.32 64.05
C SER A 264 -13.00 24.65 63.29
N ALA A 265 -13.60 24.54 62.09
CA ALA A 265 -14.71 25.40 61.63
C ALA A 265 -15.53 24.78 60.44
N SER A 266 -16.85 24.73 60.60
CA SER A 266 -17.99 24.66 59.64
C SER A 266 -17.95 24.03 58.21
N PRO A 267 -18.97 23.20 57.91
CA PRO A 267 -19.56 22.90 56.60
C PRO A 267 -19.58 23.91 55.43
N PRO A 268 -18.85 23.80 54.31
CA PRO A 268 -19.27 24.44 53.06
C PRO A 268 -20.43 23.65 52.40
N PRO A 269 -21.37 24.32 51.69
CA PRO A 269 -22.50 23.65 51.04
C PRO A 269 -22.05 22.78 49.86
N ALA A 270 -22.83 21.74 49.57
CA ALA A 270 -22.52 20.78 48.50
C ALA A 270 -22.35 21.48 47.13
N PRO A 271 -21.28 21.19 46.37
CA PRO A 271 -21.15 21.70 45.01
C PRO A 271 -22.28 21.13 44.15
N LYS A 272 -23.03 22.01 43.47
CA LYS A 272 -23.92 21.58 42.37
C LYS A 272 -23.10 20.79 41.36
N PRO A 273 -23.65 19.74 40.73
CA PRO A 273 -22.93 19.00 39.70
C PRO A 273 -22.47 19.96 38.60
N LYS A 274 -21.15 20.11 38.46
CA LYS A 274 -20.56 20.81 37.33
C LYS A 274 -21.02 20.07 36.07
N PRO A 275 -21.57 20.76 35.04
CA PRO A 275 -21.82 20.13 33.76
C PRO A 275 -20.55 19.41 33.30
N PRO A 276 -20.66 18.21 32.68
CA PRO A 276 -19.49 17.50 32.19
C PRO A 276 -18.69 18.45 31.28
N ALA A 277 -17.39 18.55 31.53
CA ALA A 277 -16.54 19.41 30.72
C ALA A 277 -16.64 18.95 29.25
N PRO A 278 -16.78 19.87 28.29
CA PRO A 278 -16.69 19.51 26.88
C PRO A 278 -15.39 18.74 26.61
N SER A 279 -15.46 17.72 25.76
CA SER A 279 -14.28 16.95 25.38
C SER A 279 -13.28 17.86 24.67
N GLU A 280 -12.09 18.03 25.24
CA GLU A 280 -10.98 18.74 24.59
C GLU A 280 -10.41 17.89 23.42
N SER A 281 -11.14 17.87 22.31
CA SER A 281 -10.79 17.16 21.07
C SER A 281 -11.07 17.98 19.80
N GLU A 282 -11.14 19.30 19.92
CA GLU A 282 -11.30 20.23 18.79
C GLU A 282 -10.09 21.19 18.67
N GLY A 283 -9.71 21.51 17.42
CA GLY A 283 -9.08 22.81 17.12
C GLY A 283 -7.56 22.99 17.28
N ASN A 284 -6.75 21.93 17.34
CA ASN A 284 -5.30 22.05 17.12
C ASN A 284 -4.86 21.25 15.89
N ASP A 285 -4.17 21.91 14.96
CA ASP A 285 -3.55 21.30 13.77
C ASP A 285 -2.17 20.69 14.04
N GLU A 286 -1.70 20.74 15.29
CA GLU A 286 -0.43 20.16 15.70
C GLU A 286 -0.54 18.64 15.91
N MET A 287 0.37 17.89 15.29
CA MET A 287 0.51 16.43 15.46
C MET A 287 0.63 16.06 16.95
N PRO A 288 -0.07 15.03 17.46
CA PRO A 288 -0.14 14.78 18.89
C PRO A 288 1.24 14.43 19.47
N LYS A 289 1.60 15.16 20.52
CA LYS A 289 2.84 14.96 21.30
C LYS A 289 2.65 13.87 22.35
N GLY A 290 3.64 12.99 22.48
CA GLY A 290 3.63 11.88 23.42
C GLY A 290 3.23 10.56 22.77
N GLU A 291 2.83 9.61 23.59
CA GLU A 291 2.49 8.24 23.19
C GLU A 291 1.02 8.17 22.78
N VAL A 292 0.76 7.57 21.60
CA VAL A 292 -0.58 7.49 21.01
C VAL A 292 -0.91 6.10 20.51
N LEU A 293 -2.19 5.75 20.61
CA LEU A 293 -2.82 4.67 19.89
C LEU A 293 -3.28 5.18 18.51
N PHE A 294 -2.95 4.43 17.46
CA PHE A 294 -3.48 4.63 16.11
C PHE A 294 -4.80 3.85 15.99
N VAL A 295 -5.93 4.54 16.11
CA VAL A 295 -7.28 3.94 16.09
C VAL A 295 -7.88 4.04 14.68
N ASN A 296 -8.12 2.89 14.05
CA ASN A 296 -8.78 2.77 12.76
C ASN A 296 -10.23 3.30 12.85
N LYS A 297 -10.63 4.20 11.95
CA LYS A 297 -11.93 4.89 12.04
C LYS A 297 -13.12 4.00 11.74
N LYS A 298 -12.97 3.02 10.84
CA LYS A 298 -14.05 2.15 10.34
C LYS A 298 -14.35 1.02 11.31
N TYR A 299 -13.32 0.44 11.95
CA TYR A 299 -13.45 -0.73 12.81
C TYR A 299 -13.27 -0.43 14.31
N GLY A 300 -12.61 0.68 14.68
CA GLY A 300 -12.34 1.03 16.09
C GLY A 300 -11.22 0.22 16.76
N PHE A 301 -10.54 -0.65 16.02
CA PHE A 301 -9.33 -1.36 16.45
C PHE A 301 -8.09 -0.45 16.38
N CYS A 302 -7.05 -0.85 17.11
CA CYS A 302 -5.78 -0.14 17.19
C CYS A 302 -4.70 -0.84 16.35
N LEU A 303 -3.75 -0.08 15.79
CA LEU A 303 -2.53 -0.64 15.20
C LEU A 303 -1.71 -1.32 16.30
N ASP A 304 -1.44 -2.60 16.10
CA ASP A 304 -0.95 -3.57 17.09
C ASP A 304 0.25 -4.35 16.52
N LEU A 305 0.97 -5.10 17.36
CA LEU A 305 1.99 -6.07 16.92
C LEU A 305 1.72 -7.47 17.54
N PRO A 306 2.29 -8.56 17.00
CA PRO A 306 1.97 -9.90 17.49
C PRO A 306 2.43 -10.17 18.94
N GLY A 307 1.44 -10.41 19.82
CA GLY A 307 1.64 -10.64 21.26
C GLY A 307 1.92 -9.34 22.03
N THR A 308 1.75 -9.33 23.36
CA THR A 308 1.70 -8.08 24.15
C THR A 308 3.05 -7.51 24.57
N GLY A 309 4.15 -8.16 24.19
CA GLY A 309 5.52 -7.85 24.63
C GLY A 309 6.29 -6.96 23.67
N LYS A 310 7.58 -6.73 23.98
CA LYS A 310 8.54 -6.25 22.99
C LYS A 310 8.74 -7.33 21.93
N VAL A 311 8.47 -7.03 20.66
CA VAL A 311 8.74 -7.95 19.55
C VAL A 311 10.23 -8.06 19.22
N THR A 312 10.59 -9.21 18.63
CA THR A 312 11.94 -9.54 18.11
C THR A 312 11.82 -9.98 16.66
N GLY A 313 12.77 -9.58 15.80
CA GLY A 313 12.58 -9.69 14.35
C GLY A 313 11.55 -8.68 13.83
N ASN A 314 11.26 -8.73 12.53
CA ASN A 314 10.29 -7.86 11.86
C ASN A 314 8.95 -8.63 11.71
N PRO A 315 8.05 -8.67 12.71
CA PRO A 315 6.71 -9.17 12.48
C PRO A 315 5.88 -8.13 11.74
N GLN A 316 4.89 -8.61 10.97
CA GLN A 316 3.84 -7.78 10.41
C GLN A 316 3.00 -7.14 11.52
N ALA A 317 2.67 -5.88 11.35
CA ALA A 317 1.66 -5.19 12.15
C ALA A 317 0.25 -5.66 11.75
N HIS A 318 -0.67 -5.57 12.70
CA HIS A 318 -2.05 -6.05 12.57
C HIS A 318 -2.98 -5.19 13.41
N ASP A 319 -4.30 -5.42 13.36
CA ASP A 319 -5.25 -4.70 14.20
C ASP A 319 -5.62 -5.41 15.51
N GLY A 320 -5.83 -4.65 16.58
CA GLY A 320 -6.05 -5.18 17.92
C GLY A 320 -7.17 -4.46 18.68
N PHE A 321 -7.71 -5.10 19.73
CA PHE A 321 -8.53 -4.40 20.72
C PHE A 321 -7.66 -3.37 21.44
N CYS A 322 -8.03 -2.09 21.39
CA CYS A 322 -7.26 -0.99 21.97
C CYS A 322 -7.01 -1.12 23.49
N THR A 323 -5.83 -1.58 23.90
CA THR A 323 -5.40 -1.91 25.27
C THR A 323 -4.16 -1.08 25.71
N PRO A 324 -4.30 0.23 25.97
CA PRO A 324 -3.19 1.12 26.35
C PRO A 324 -2.44 0.65 27.60
N SER A 325 -1.16 1.03 27.71
CA SER A 325 -0.17 0.70 28.74
C SER A 325 0.18 -0.79 28.94
N THR A 326 -0.75 -1.70 28.72
CA THR A 326 -0.54 -3.14 28.90
C THR A 326 0.02 -3.83 27.66
N ASP A 327 -0.33 -3.35 26.47
CA ASP A 327 -0.03 -3.98 25.19
C ASP A 327 1.16 -3.33 24.47
N ASN A 328 1.45 -3.69 23.22
CA ASN A 328 2.47 -3.00 22.42
C ASN A 328 1.89 -2.07 21.33
N GLN A 329 0.61 -1.72 21.44
CA GLN A 329 -0.16 -0.84 20.53
C GLN A 329 0.18 0.66 20.63
N GLU A 330 1.26 1.02 21.34
CA GLU A 330 1.63 2.39 21.65
C GLU A 330 2.72 2.89 20.70
N TRP A 331 2.49 4.05 20.09
CA TRP A 331 3.33 4.59 19.04
C TRP A 331 3.72 6.05 19.32
N LEU A 332 4.92 6.43 18.91
CA LEU A 332 5.45 7.79 18.90
C LEU A 332 5.49 8.26 17.45
N ILE A 333 4.86 9.41 17.17
CA ILE A 333 5.00 10.09 15.89
C ILE A 333 6.24 10.98 15.97
N HIS A 334 7.38 10.47 15.51
CA HIS A 334 8.68 11.12 15.69
C HIS A 334 9.08 11.93 14.45
N PRO A 335 9.26 13.27 14.53
CA PRO A 335 9.64 14.09 13.39
C PRO A 335 10.99 13.66 12.78
N ALA A 336 11.02 13.47 11.47
CA ALA A 336 12.20 13.02 10.73
C ALA A 336 12.75 14.09 9.79
N SER A 337 11.89 14.78 9.03
CA SER A 337 12.27 15.98 8.27
C SER A 337 11.07 16.89 7.98
N LYS A 338 11.31 18.19 7.82
CA LYS A 338 10.26 19.21 7.72
C LYS A 338 10.07 19.67 6.27
N GLY A 339 8.82 19.74 5.79
CA GLY A 339 8.45 20.24 4.45
C GLY A 339 9.03 19.44 3.28
N SER A 340 9.54 18.24 3.54
CA SER A 340 10.31 17.39 2.62
C SER A 340 9.47 16.30 1.94
N GLY A 341 8.24 16.10 2.40
CA GLY A 341 7.31 15.11 1.85
C GLY A 341 6.47 15.63 0.69
N THR A 342 5.66 14.75 0.09
CA THR A 342 4.76 15.09 -1.01
C THR A 342 3.84 16.25 -0.62
N ARG A 343 3.69 17.21 -1.55
CA ARG A 343 2.94 18.47 -1.35
C ARG A 343 3.49 19.35 -0.21
N GLY A 344 4.76 19.17 0.18
CA GLY A 344 5.40 19.93 1.26
C GLY A 344 5.02 19.45 2.66
N ALA A 345 4.62 18.19 2.81
CA ALA A 345 4.29 17.59 4.10
C ALA A 345 5.54 17.43 5.00
N ASP A 346 5.32 17.43 6.32
CA ASP A 346 6.32 16.99 7.29
C ASP A 346 6.39 15.45 7.30
N LEU A 347 7.60 14.90 7.36
CA LEU A 347 7.89 13.47 7.37
C LEU A 347 8.23 12.98 8.79
N TYR A 348 7.71 11.81 9.13
CA TYR A 348 7.81 11.21 10.46
C TYR A 348 8.22 9.74 10.39
N LEU A 349 8.90 9.28 11.43
CA LEU A 349 9.00 7.87 11.78
C LEU A 349 7.85 7.52 12.73
N ILE A 350 7.07 6.49 12.42
CA ILE A 350 6.05 5.95 13.33
C ILE A 350 6.73 4.86 14.18
N ARG A 351 7.12 5.21 15.41
CA ARG A 351 7.97 4.37 16.26
C ARG A 351 7.18 3.70 17.38
N ASN A 352 7.14 2.39 17.38
CA ASN A 352 6.56 1.58 18.44
C ASN A 352 7.30 1.80 19.78
N VAL A 353 6.58 2.18 20.84
CA VAL A 353 7.14 2.48 22.17
C VAL A 353 7.84 1.27 22.76
N LYS A 354 7.13 0.13 22.85
CA LYS A 354 7.55 -1.03 23.63
C LYS A 354 8.72 -1.79 23.01
N SER A 355 8.76 -1.89 21.68
CA SER A 355 9.86 -2.52 20.96
C SER A 355 11.00 -1.56 20.62
N GLY A 356 10.69 -0.27 20.45
CA GLY A 356 11.60 0.78 19.99
C GLY A 356 11.85 0.77 18.47
N ARG A 357 11.06 0.02 17.71
CA ARG A 357 11.16 -0.21 16.25
C ARG A 357 10.23 0.72 15.47
N CYS A 358 10.48 0.92 14.17
CA CYS A 358 9.70 1.83 13.33
C CYS A 358 8.89 1.08 12.27
N LEU A 359 7.70 1.59 11.94
CA LEU A 359 6.76 1.02 10.98
C LEU A 359 7.33 1.06 9.54
N GLU A 360 7.38 -0.09 8.87
CA GLU A 360 8.12 -0.30 7.60
C GLU A 360 7.28 -1.16 6.63
N PRO A 361 6.97 -0.71 5.39
CA PRO A 361 6.47 -1.60 4.35
C PRO A 361 7.54 -2.64 3.98
N THR A 362 7.22 -3.93 4.00
CA THR A 362 8.21 -5.03 3.91
C THR A 362 9.15 -4.90 2.72
N GLY A 363 10.45 -4.82 3.01
CA GLY A 363 11.51 -4.69 2.01
C GLY A 363 12.15 -3.30 2.04
N GLN A 364 12.90 -2.96 0.98
CA GLN A 364 13.59 -1.68 0.87
C GLN A 364 13.08 -0.88 -0.33
N GLY A 365 12.91 0.42 -0.18
CA GLY A 365 12.42 1.31 -1.25
C GLY A 365 10.90 1.24 -1.46
N SER A 366 10.43 1.61 -2.65
CA SER A 366 9.00 1.70 -2.95
C SER A 366 8.33 0.32 -2.87
N ALA A 367 7.38 0.19 -1.94
CA ALA A 367 6.47 -0.94 -1.90
C ALA A 367 5.30 -0.75 -2.90
N GLN A 368 4.50 -1.81 -3.07
CA GLN A 368 3.33 -1.85 -3.95
C GLN A 368 2.03 -2.00 -3.15
N VAL A 369 0.89 -1.89 -3.83
CA VAL A 369 -0.44 -2.19 -3.25
C VAL A 369 -0.46 -3.63 -2.69
N THR A 370 -1.12 -3.83 -1.55
CA THR A 370 -1.14 -5.05 -0.70
C THR A 370 0.19 -5.44 -0.05
N THR A 371 1.25 -4.63 -0.15
CA THR A 371 2.52 -4.97 0.55
C THR A 371 2.30 -4.95 2.07
N PRO A 372 2.68 -6.02 2.79
CA PRO A 372 2.68 -6.06 4.24
C PRO A 372 3.41 -4.88 4.89
N VAL A 373 2.96 -4.47 6.07
CA VAL A 373 3.62 -3.43 6.88
C VAL A 373 4.12 -4.07 8.19
N ASP A 374 5.43 -4.12 8.37
CA ASP A 374 6.16 -4.70 9.49
C ASP A 374 6.71 -3.61 10.45
N VAL A 375 7.56 -4.00 11.39
CA VAL A 375 8.42 -3.08 12.16
C VAL A 375 9.91 -3.40 12.10
N ALA A 376 10.71 -2.37 11.86
CA ALA A 376 12.12 -2.45 11.49
C ALA A 376 13.06 -1.62 12.39
N VAL A 377 14.35 -1.54 12.04
CA VAL A 377 15.30 -0.67 12.77
C VAL A 377 15.15 0.74 12.23
N CYS A 378 14.79 1.69 13.10
CA CYS A 378 14.45 3.06 12.74
C CYS A 378 15.52 3.75 11.86
N ASN A 379 15.14 4.11 10.63
CA ASN A 379 15.99 4.77 9.64
C ASN A 379 15.25 5.94 8.97
N ALA A 380 15.74 7.17 9.17
CA ALA A 380 15.12 8.38 8.64
C ALA A 380 15.56 8.74 7.19
N SER A 381 16.18 7.81 6.45
CA SER A 381 16.74 8.09 5.12
C SER A 381 15.69 8.13 4.01
N ILE A 382 15.26 9.33 3.61
CA ILE A 382 14.36 9.55 2.46
C ILE A 382 14.88 8.95 1.13
N LYS A 383 16.19 8.75 0.99
CA LYS A 383 16.80 8.19 -0.22
C LYS A 383 16.82 6.66 -0.23
N GLU A 384 17.23 6.04 0.87
CA GLU A 384 17.51 4.59 0.91
C GLU A 384 16.34 3.76 1.46
N ASP A 385 15.39 4.39 2.17
CA ASP A 385 14.45 3.72 3.05
C ASP A 385 12.98 4.06 2.75
N ASN A 386 12.06 3.33 3.37
CA ASN A 386 10.61 3.47 3.22
C ASN A 386 9.86 3.64 4.56
N GLN A 387 10.54 3.71 5.70
CA GLN A 387 9.97 3.98 7.02
C GLN A 387 9.45 5.42 7.22
N LEU A 388 9.53 6.30 6.22
CA LEU A 388 9.04 7.67 6.31
C LEU A 388 7.56 7.77 5.92
N TRP A 389 6.76 8.26 6.86
CA TRP A 389 5.32 8.44 6.73
C TRP A 389 4.92 9.92 6.86
N TRP A 390 3.80 10.29 6.25
CA TRP A 390 3.19 11.60 6.43
C TRP A 390 1.66 11.50 6.57
N PHE A 391 1.04 12.57 7.07
CA PHE A 391 -0.33 12.55 7.57
C PHE A 391 -1.22 13.51 6.78
N ASP A 392 -2.08 12.95 5.91
CA ASP A 392 -3.01 13.69 5.06
C ASP A 392 -4.34 13.89 5.82
N LYS A 393 -4.45 15.02 6.52
CA LYS A 393 -5.59 15.35 7.39
C LYS A 393 -6.90 15.42 6.61
N ARG A 394 -7.94 14.77 7.13
CA ARG A 394 -9.27 14.66 6.51
C ARG A 394 -10.25 15.67 7.12
N PRO A 395 -11.30 16.11 6.40
CA PRO A 395 -12.25 17.13 6.91
C PRO A 395 -13.03 16.73 8.17
N ASN A 396 -13.10 15.44 8.48
CA ASN A 396 -13.76 14.88 9.67
C ASN A 396 -12.80 14.72 10.88
N GLY A 397 -11.56 15.19 10.79
CA GLY A 397 -10.55 15.14 11.85
C GLY A 397 -9.73 13.84 11.91
N THR A 398 -9.92 12.89 10.99
CA THR A 398 -9.04 11.73 10.81
C THR A 398 -7.82 12.09 9.95
N TYR A 399 -6.93 11.12 9.75
CA TYR A 399 -5.77 11.22 8.87
C TYR A 399 -5.70 9.97 8.00
N TRP A 400 -5.43 10.17 6.71
CA TRP A 400 -4.82 9.13 5.90
C TRP A 400 -3.32 9.10 6.25
N VAL A 401 -2.83 7.94 6.70
CA VAL A 401 -1.41 7.74 7.05
C VAL A 401 -0.71 7.19 5.80
N ARG A 402 0.12 8.02 5.15
CA ARG A 402 0.67 7.74 3.81
C ARG A 402 2.16 7.45 3.85
N ASN A 403 2.61 6.53 3.00
CA ASN A 403 4.00 6.15 2.89
C ASN A 403 4.73 6.98 1.82
N GLN A 404 5.74 7.76 2.22
CA GLN A 404 6.43 8.69 1.32
C GLN A 404 7.18 7.99 0.17
N LYS A 405 7.67 6.77 0.41
CA LYS A 405 8.50 6.06 -0.56
C LYS A 405 7.67 5.28 -1.59
N SER A 406 6.44 4.91 -1.20
CA SER A 406 5.59 3.96 -1.92
C SER A 406 4.44 4.69 -2.61
N SER A 407 4.77 5.73 -3.38
CA SER A 407 3.82 6.56 -4.15
C SER A 407 2.59 7.04 -3.34
N ASP A 408 2.81 7.43 -2.08
CA ASP A 408 1.80 7.94 -1.16
C ASP A 408 0.61 7.02 -0.87
N LEU A 409 0.80 5.69 -1.04
CA LEU A 409 -0.14 4.66 -0.59
C LEU A 409 -0.44 4.78 0.91
N CYS A 410 -1.68 4.48 1.28
CA CYS A 410 -2.18 4.56 2.64
C CYS A 410 -1.88 3.28 3.45
N LEU A 411 -1.72 3.43 4.75
CA LEU A 411 -1.83 2.35 5.72
C LEU A 411 -3.28 1.81 5.74
N ASP A 412 -3.42 0.54 5.41
CA ASP A 412 -4.65 -0.25 5.29
C ASP A 412 -4.69 -1.33 6.40
N VAL A 413 -5.89 -1.84 6.69
CA VAL A 413 -6.02 -3.16 7.32
C VAL A 413 -6.80 -4.09 6.39
N ALA A 414 -6.15 -5.18 5.97
CA ALA A 414 -6.68 -6.12 4.98
C ALA A 414 -7.81 -7.01 5.56
N ARG A 415 -9.00 -6.43 5.78
CA ARG A 415 -10.17 -7.10 6.37
C ARG A 415 -11.50 -6.72 5.71
N THR A 416 -12.38 -7.72 5.60
CA THR A 416 -13.74 -7.55 5.06
C THR A 416 -14.84 -7.62 6.12
N ASP A 417 -14.54 -8.10 7.33
CA ASP A 417 -15.49 -8.17 8.46
C ASP A 417 -15.19 -7.14 9.56
N THR A 418 -16.13 -6.95 10.50
CA THR A 418 -16.07 -5.95 11.59
C THR A 418 -15.92 -6.52 13.00
N LYS A 419 -15.62 -7.82 13.16
CA LYS A 419 -15.72 -8.56 14.43
C LYS A 419 -14.49 -9.42 14.78
N THR A 420 -13.75 -9.89 13.79
CA THR A 420 -12.43 -10.50 14.01
C THR A 420 -11.42 -9.42 14.42
N LYS A 421 -10.25 -9.84 14.88
CA LYS A 421 -9.08 -9.00 15.13
C LYS A 421 -7.85 -9.71 14.58
N TYR A 422 -6.70 -9.05 14.59
CA TYR A 422 -5.45 -9.53 14.02
C TYR A 422 -5.58 -9.69 12.50
N ALA A 423 -6.30 -8.75 11.87
CA ALA A 423 -6.21 -8.54 10.45
C ALA A 423 -4.93 -7.77 10.13
N ASN A 424 -4.26 -8.19 9.06
CA ASN A 424 -2.92 -7.73 8.70
C ASN A 424 -2.92 -6.28 8.19
N ALA A 425 -1.97 -5.46 8.65
CA ALA A 425 -1.74 -4.12 8.12
C ALA A 425 -0.98 -4.20 6.77
N THR A 426 -1.44 -3.46 5.77
CA THR A 426 -0.79 -3.40 4.44
C THR A 426 -0.73 -1.96 3.90
N LEU A 427 -0.18 -1.79 2.69
CA LEU A 427 -0.30 -0.57 1.91
C LEU A 427 -1.41 -0.70 0.85
N PHE A 428 -2.30 0.28 0.74
CA PHE A 428 -3.36 0.28 -0.26
C PHE A 428 -3.69 1.68 -0.81
N GLY A 429 -4.47 1.74 -1.89
CA GLY A 429 -4.91 2.98 -2.52
C GLY A 429 -5.88 3.76 -1.61
N CYS A 430 -5.51 4.99 -1.25
CA CYS A 430 -6.24 5.81 -0.29
C CYS A 430 -7.70 6.07 -0.69
N ASN A 431 -8.65 5.61 0.14
CA ASN A 431 -10.09 5.70 -0.13
C ASN A 431 -10.87 6.03 1.17
N THR A 432 -11.77 7.01 1.12
CA THR A 432 -12.60 7.46 2.27
C THR A 432 -13.85 6.59 2.49
N ALA A 433 -14.22 5.75 1.52
CA ALA A 433 -15.26 4.74 1.69
C ALA A 433 -14.73 3.47 2.39
N ASP A 434 -13.42 3.41 2.62
CA ASP A 434 -12.73 2.27 3.21
C ASP A 434 -12.06 2.62 4.55
N ASP A 435 -11.17 1.75 5.04
CA ASP A 435 -10.68 1.80 6.42
C ASP A 435 -9.43 2.67 6.64
N HIS A 436 -8.82 3.16 5.57
CA HIS A 436 -7.59 3.96 5.52
C HIS A 436 -7.55 5.23 6.39
N GLU A 437 -8.67 5.61 7.02
CA GLU A 437 -8.76 6.75 7.93
C GLU A 437 -8.42 6.35 9.37
N TRP A 438 -7.38 6.97 9.91
CA TRP A 438 -6.88 6.73 11.26
C TRP A 438 -7.13 7.95 12.15
N SER A 439 -7.28 7.70 13.45
CA SER A 439 -7.47 8.73 14.47
C SER A 439 -6.55 8.47 15.65
N PHE A 440 -5.97 9.52 16.24
CA PHE A 440 -5.01 9.39 17.32
C PHE A 440 -5.69 9.57 18.67
N ARG A 441 -5.51 8.60 19.57
CA ARG A 441 -5.91 8.70 20.97
C ARG A 441 -4.65 8.66 21.82
N LYS A 442 -4.48 9.59 22.75
CA LYS A 442 -3.42 9.50 23.78
C LYS A 442 -3.61 8.21 24.58
N SER A 443 -2.52 7.54 24.96
CA SER A 443 -2.54 6.47 25.96
C SER A 443 -2.90 6.99 27.34
#